data_AF-A0A7V2AK12-F1
#
_entry.id   AF-A0A7V2AK12-F1
#
_cell.length_a   1.000
_cell.length_b   1.000
_cell.length_c   1.000
_cell.angle_alpha   90.00
_cell.angle_beta   90.00
_cell.angle_gamma   90.00
#
_symmetry.space_group_name_H-M   'P 1'
#
loop_
_entity.id
_entity.type
_entity.pdbx_description
1 polymer ?
#
loop_
_entity_poly.entity_id
_entity_poly.type
_entity_poly.pdbx_seq_one_letter_code
_entity_poly.pdbx_strand_id
1 'polypeptide(L)'
;IDQAKALNDDNFRIVNHYHELEDRFQKAYTSCPFVQFLTVIGADGGVYSCQDKAFTSAGLLGSIRDQSFKEFWYSEQNRLAMQAINPAKDCVHHCIAHGKNLAILDLLDLDPDHASFV
;
A
#
# COMPACT_ATOMS: atom_id res chain seq x y z
N ILE A 1 4.73 26.73 -2.59
CA ILE A 1 3.70 26.73 -1.52
C ILE A 1 3.33 28.16 -1.11
N ASP A 2 4.30 29.05 -0.86
CA ASP A 2 4.00 30.39 -0.33
C ASP A 2 3.22 31.30 -1.29
N GLN A 3 3.49 31.23 -2.59
CA GLN A 3 2.70 31.94 -3.61
C GLN A 3 1.24 31.48 -3.63
N ALA A 4 0.97 30.18 -3.42
CA ALA A 4 -0.38 29.67 -3.34
C ALA A 4 -1.08 30.18 -2.08
N LYS A 5 -0.39 30.19 -0.92
CA LYS A 5 -0.95 30.71 0.33
C LYS A 5 -1.38 32.18 0.24
N ALA A 6 -0.81 32.97 -0.66
CA ALA A 6 -1.22 34.35 -0.90
C ALA A 6 -2.63 34.48 -1.51
N LEU A 7 -3.20 33.39 -2.05
CA LEU A 7 -4.57 33.36 -2.59
C LEU A 7 -5.65 33.15 -1.51
N ASN A 8 -5.28 32.91 -0.25
CA ASN A 8 -6.27 32.78 0.83
C ASN A 8 -7.00 34.11 1.06
N ASP A 9 -8.31 34.05 1.22
CA ASP A 9 -9.17 35.17 1.62
C ASP A 9 -10.30 34.70 2.55
N ASP A 10 -11.28 35.56 2.81
CA ASP A 10 -12.42 35.27 3.71
C ASP A 10 -13.34 34.15 3.18
N ASN A 11 -13.31 33.86 1.88
CA ASN A 11 -14.18 32.89 1.21
C ASN A 11 -13.42 31.70 0.61
N PHE A 12 -12.10 31.76 0.51
CA PHE A 12 -11.26 30.73 -0.10
C PHE A 12 -10.05 30.39 0.78
N ARG A 13 -9.86 29.09 1.02
CA ARG A 13 -8.76 28.57 1.83
C ARG A 13 -7.98 27.50 1.09
N ILE A 14 -6.66 27.66 1.02
CA ILE A 14 -5.74 26.61 0.58
C ILE A 14 -5.41 25.70 1.75
N VAL A 15 -5.78 24.44 1.62
CA VAL A 15 -5.34 23.36 2.51
C VAL A 15 -4.10 22.71 1.90
N ASN A 16 -2.94 22.94 2.52
CA ASN A 16 -1.69 22.34 2.08
C ASN A 16 -1.51 20.98 2.77
N HIS A 17 -1.73 19.87 2.07
CA HIS A 17 -1.45 18.51 2.57
C HIS A 17 -0.05 17.97 2.23
N TYR A 18 0.81 18.76 1.59
CA TYR A 18 2.14 18.30 1.16
C TYR A 18 3.12 18.07 2.32
N HIS A 19 2.78 18.49 3.56
CA HIS A 19 3.61 18.29 4.74
C HIS A 19 3.66 16.82 5.21
N GLU A 20 2.68 16.00 4.83
CA GLU A 20 2.64 14.56 5.17
C GLU A 20 3.37 13.67 4.15
N LEU A 21 4.10 14.26 3.19
CA LEU A 21 4.66 13.52 2.05
C LEU A 21 6.02 12.90 2.33
N GLU A 22 6.86 13.50 3.18
CA GLU A 22 8.25 13.04 3.38
C GLU A 22 8.31 11.60 3.90
N ASP A 23 7.46 11.27 4.88
CA ASP A 23 7.41 9.92 5.50
C ASP A 23 6.85 8.84 4.55
N ARG A 24 6.28 9.24 3.41
CA ARG A 24 5.62 8.33 2.48
C ARG A 24 6.53 7.82 1.38
N PHE A 25 7.82 8.20 1.36
CA PHE A 25 8.80 7.68 0.40
C PHE A 25 9.72 6.62 1.02
N GLN A 26 10.23 6.84 2.23
CA GLN A 26 11.03 5.85 2.95
C GLN A 26 10.18 5.12 4.00
N LYS A 27 10.14 3.80 3.95
CA LYS A 27 9.32 3.00 4.87
C LYS A 27 10.20 2.37 5.93
N ALA A 28 9.82 2.53 7.20
CA ALA A 28 10.50 1.90 8.33
C ALA A 28 10.09 0.43 8.56
N TYR A 29 9.13 -0.08 7.79
CA TYR A 29 8.62 -1.45 7.91
C TYR A 29 8.98 -2.32 6.70
N THR A 30 9.11 -3.62 6.95
CA THR A 30 9.57 -4.61 5.98
C THR A 30 8.48 -5.54 5.45
N SER A 31 7.23 -5.35 5.88
CA SER A 31 6.06 -6.12 5.41
C SER A 31 4.92 -5.19 4.99
N CYS A 32 4.19 -5.55 3.93
CA CYS A 32 3.04 -4.81 3.44
C CYS A 32 1.74 -5.58 3.74
N PRO A 33 1.15 -5.51 4.95
CA PRO A 33 -0.09 -6.23 5.23
C PRO A 33 -1.27 -5.78 4.36
N PHE A 34 -1.28 -4.53 3.89
CA PHE A 34 -2.36 -3.99 3.06
C PHE A 34 -2.51 -4.70 1.70
N VAL A 35 -1.49 -5.41 1.21
CA VAL A 35 -1.57 -6.18 -0.06
C VAL A 35 -2.70 -7.23 -0.05
N GLN A 36 -3.10 -7.70 1.14
CA GLN A 36 -4.19 -8.67 1.29
C GLN A 36 -5.59 -8.04 1.20
N PHE A 37 -5.69 -6.71 1.32
CA PHE A 37 -6.96 -5.98 1.37
C PHE A 37 -7.32 -5.30 0.06
N LEU A 38 -6.31 -4.98 -0.77
CA LEU A 38 -6.53 -4.38 -2.08
C LEU A 38 -5.91 -5.27 -3.16
N THR A 39 -6.78 -6.02 -3.84
CA THR A 39 -6.40 -6.75 -5.05
C THR A 39 -6.43 -5.82 -6.26
N VAL A 40 -5.36 -5.82 -7.05
CA VAL A 40 -5.29 -5.10 -8.34
C VAL A 40 -5.18 -6.11 -9.47
N ILE A 41 -6.16 -6.11 -10.38
CA ILE A 41 -6.19 -6.98 -11.55
C ILE A 41 -6.15 -6.09 -12.80
N GLY A 42 -5.12 -6.25 -13.62
CA GLY A 42 -4.96 -5.51 -14.86
C GLY A 42 -5.86 -6.05 -15.98
N ALA A 43 -6.17 -5.20 -16.96
CA ALA A 43 -6.90 -5.60 -18.16
C ALA A 43 -6.16 -6.65 -19.01
N ASP A 44 -4.86 -6.82 -18.76
CA ASP A 44 -4.05 -7.85 -19.39
C ASP A 44 -4.29 -9.22 -18.72
N GLY A 45 -4.91 -9.30 -17.55
CA GLY A 45 -5.09 -10.52 -16.76
C GLY A 45 -3.98 -10.76 -15.73
N GLY A 46 -3.06 -9.81 -15.54
CA GLY A 46 -2.08 -9.84 -14.45
C GLY A 46 -2.71 -9.45 -13.12
N VAL A 47 -2.26 -10.07 -12.03
CA VAL A 47 -2.57 -9.65 -10.65
C VAL A 47 -1.34 -8.96 -10.08
N TYR A 48 -1.54 -7.78 -9.50
CA TYR A 48 -0.47 -6.89 -9.05
C TYR A 48 -0.58 -6.57 -7.57
N SER A 49 0.57 -6.26 -6.97
CA SER A 49 0.70 -5.93 -5.55
C SER A 49 0.10 -4.59 -5.14
N CYS A 50 0.05 -3.60 -6.04
CA CYS A 50 -0.64 -2.33 -5.82
C CYS A 50 -0.88 -1.59 -7.14
N GLN A 51 -1.71 -0.54 -7.11
CA GLN A 51 -2.02 0.27 -8.29
C GLN A 51 -0.80 1.02 -8.82
N ASP A 52 0.12 1.43 -7.95
CA ASP A 52 1.34 2.16 -8.35
C ASP A 52 2.34 1.26 -9.10
N LYS A 53 2.21 -0.07 -8.96
CA LYS A 53 3.07 -1.07 -9.61
C LYS A 53 2.34 -1.91 -10.66
N ALA A 54 1.09 -1.58 -10.98
CA ALA A 54 0.35 -2.28 -12.02
C ALA A 54 1.09 -2.21 -13.36
N PHE A 55 1.01 -3.30 -14.13
CA PHE A 55 1.69 -3.44 -15.43
C PHE A 55 3.24 -3.41 -15.37
N THR A 56 3.83 -3.56 -14.19
CA THR A 56 5.30 -3.70 -14.03
C THR A 56 5.66 -5.12 -13.60
N SER A 57 6.86 -5.58 -13.97
CA SER A 57 7.40 -6.86 -13.50
C SER A 57 7.60 -6.88 -11.98
N ALA A 58 8.05 -5.76 -11.39
CA ALA A 58 8.24 -5.62 -9.96
C ALA A 58 6.93 -5.64 -9.15
N GLY A 59 5.79 -5.35 -9.80
CA GLY A 59 4.46 -5.40 -9.20
C GLY A 59 3.73 -6.72 -9.38
N LEU A 60 4.14 -7.54 -10.35
CA LEU A 60 3.40 -8.71 -10.80
C LEU A 60 3.47 -9.83 -9.76
N LEU A 61 2.31 -10.23 -9.25
CA LEU A 61 2.15 -11.40 -8.38
C LEU A 61 1.91 -12.68 -9.20
N GLY A 62 1.23 -12.54 -10.35
CA GLY A 62 0.97 -13.63 -11.28
C GLY A 62 -0.12 -13.29 -12.30
N SER A 63 -0.72 -14.31 -12.91
CA SER A 63 -1.67 -14.16 -14.03
C SER A 63 -2.86 -15.10 -13.87
N ILE A 64 -4.05 -14.61 -14.22
CA ILE A 64 -5.32 -15.36 -14.22
C ILE A 64 -5.81 -15.69 -15.64
N ARG A 65 -4.94 -15.59 -16.66
CA ARG A 65 -5.30 -15.93 -18.05
C ARG A 65 -5.70 -17.40 -18.23
N ASP A 66 -5.01 -18.29 -17.51
CA ASP A 66 -5.10 -19.74 -17.69
C ASP A 66 -5.60 -20.48 -16.43
N GLN A 67 -6.09 -19.75 -15.43
CA GLN A 67 -6.58 -20.31 -14.16
C GLN A 67 -7.64 -19.40 -13.54
N SER A 68 -8.48 -19.94 -12.64
CA SER A 68 -9.43 -19.09 -11.93
C SER A 68 -8.70 -18.15 -10.95
N PHE A 69 -9.29 -16.98 -10.71
CA PHE A 69 -8.76 -16.05 -9.70
C PHE A 69 -8.69 -16.70 -8.31
N LYS A 70 -9.66 -17.55 -7.94
CA LYS A 70 -9.66 -18.24 -6.65
C LYS A 70 -8.45 -19.17 -6.51
N GLU A 71 -8.17 -19.99 -7.53
CA GLU A 71 -7.02 -20.90 -7.52
C GLU A 71 -5.71 -20.12 -7.43
N PHE A 72 -5.57 -19.06 -8.24
CA PHE A 72 -4.39 -18.19 -8.19
C PHE A 72 -4.22 -17.53 -6.81
N TRP A 73 -5.28 -16.90 -6.29
CA TRP A 73 -5.22 -16.07 -5.08
C TRP A 73 -4.83 -16.89 -3.84
N TYR A 74 -5.38 -18.10 -3.73
CA TYR A 74 -5.05 -19.05 -2.66
C TYR A 74 -3.86 -19.97 -2.97
N SER A 75 -3.16 -19.74 -4.10
CA SER A 75 -1.97 -20.52 -4.42
C SER A 75 -0.81 -20.20 -3.47
N GLU A 76 0.02 -21.20 -3.22
CA GLU A 76 1.25 -21.04 -2.44
C GLU A 76 2.19 -20.02 -3.09
N GLN A 77 2.25 -20.00 -4.44
CA GLN A 77 3.04 -19.04 -5.19
C GLN A 77 2.63 -17.60 -4.87
N ASN A 78 1.33 -17.29 -4.93
CA ASN A 78 0.84 -15.94 -4.64
C ASN A 78 1.06 -15.58 -3.16
N ARG A 79 0.86 -16.54 -2.24
CA ARG A 79 1.12 -16.36 -0.81
C ARG A 79 2.57 -15.94 -0.55
N LEU A 80 3.53 -16.65 -1.15
CA LEU A 80 4.96 -16.34 -1.01
C LEU A 80 5.32 -15.01 -1.69
N ALA A 81 4.75 -14.72 -2.87
CA ALA A 81 4.98 -13.46 -3.56
C ALA A 81 4.51 -12.25 -2.73
N MET A 82 3.33 -12.32 -2.10
CA MET A 82 2.84 -11.27 -1.21
C MET A 82 3.71 -11.11 0.04
N GLN A 83 4.18 -12.22 0.63
CA GLN A 83 5.06 -12.20 1.82
C GLN A 83 6.46 -11.66 1.52
N ALA A 84 6.94 -11.80 0.28
CA ALA A 84 8.27 -11.33 -0.11
C ALA A 84 8.35 -9.80 -0.29
N ILE A 85 7.21 -9.10 -0.37
CA ILE A 85 7.18 -7.64 -0.56
C ILE A 85 7.77 -6.95 0.67
N ASN A 86 8.82 -6.16 0.43
CA ASN A 86 9.49 -5.37 1.44
C ASN A 86 9.39 -3.87 1.12
N PRO A 87 8.44 -3.13 1.74
CA PRO A 87 8.24 -1.71 1.45
C PRO A 87 9.46 -0.82 1.69
N ALA A 88 10.34 -1.17 2.62
CA ALA A 88 11.58 -0.43 2.86
C ALA A 88 12.56 -0.51 1.67
N LYS A 89 12.46 -1.55 0.83
CA LYS A 89 13.32 -1.76 -0.35
C LYS A 89 12.58 -1.50 -1.65
N ASP A 90 11.36 -2.01 -1.76
CA ASP A 90 10.63 -2.10 -3.02
C ASP A 90 9.74 -0.88 -3.28
N CYS A 91 9.48 -0.05 -2.26
CA CYS A 91 8.47 1.01 -2.33
C CYS A 91 9.06 2.39 -2.01
N VAL A 92 9.99 2.84 -2.86
CA VAL A 92 10.63 4.17 -2.82
C VAL A 92 9.77 5.26 -3.48
N HIS A 93 8.46 5.05 -3.54
CA HIS A 93 7.47 5.97 -4.10
C HIS A 93 6.51 6.44 -3.01
N HIS A 94 5.76 7.50 -3.31
CA HIS A 94 4.66 7.98 -2.48
C HIS A 94 3.58 6.88 -2.39
N CYS A 95 3.51 6.20 -1.25
CA CYS A 95 2.61 5.07 -1.05
C CYS A 95 1.33 5.51 -0.32
N ILE A 96 0.18 5.45 -0.99
CA ILE A 96 -1.12 5.78 -0.38
C ILE A 96 -1.55 4.78 0.71
N ALA A 97 -0.99 3.56 0.69
CA ALA A 97 -1.25 2.53 1.68
C ALA A 97 -0.39 2.69 2.94
N HIS A 98 0.52 3.67 3.00
CA HIS A 98 1.46 3.84 4.10
C HIS A 98 0.78 3.92 5.48
N GLY A 99 -0.12 4.88 5.68
CA GLY A 99 -0.84 5.01 6.94
C GLY A 99 -1.71 3.80 7.29
N LYS A 100 -2.26 3.10 6.29
CA LYS A 100 -3.03 1.86 6.50
C LYS A 100 -2.13 0.72 6.96
N ASN A 101 -0.94 0.59 6.38
CA ASN A 101 0.04 -0.39 6.81
C ASN A 101 0.47 -0.13 8.25
N LEU A 102 0.77 1.13 8.63
CA LEU A 102 1.10 1.46 10.02
C LEU A 102 -0.02 1.05 10.97
N ALA A 103 -1.27 1.44 10.69
CA ALA A 103 -2.40 1.07 11.54
C ALA A 103 -2.62 -0.45 11.66
N ILE A 104 -2.40 -1.21 10.57
CA ILE A 104 -2.51 -2.68 10.61
C ILE A 104 -1.33 -3.28 11.38
N LEU A 105 -0.11 -2.77 11.20
CA LEU A 105 1.07 -3.24 11.94
C LEU A 105 0.92 -2.96 13.44
N ASP A 106 0.49 -1.76 13.81
CA ASP A 106 0.20 -1.40 15.20
C ASP A 106 -0.82 -2.36 15.82
N LEU A 107 -1.89 -2.72 15.08
CA LEU A 107 -2.88 -3.71 15.50
C LEU A 107 -2.29 -5.12 15.66
N LEU A 108 -1.41 -5.53 14.74
CA LEU A 108 -0.78 -6.86 14.75
C LEU A 108 0.30 -6.99 15.84
N ASP A 109 0.93 -5.88 16.23
CA ASP A 109 1.95 -5.81 17.29
C ASP A 109 1.32 -5.64 18.68
N LEU A 110 -0.01 -5.49 18.79
CA LEU A 110 -0.69 -5.46 20.08
C LEU A 110 -0.46 -6.75 20.85
N ASP A 111 -0.06 -6.60 22.11
CA ASP A 111 -0.01 -7.70 23.05
C ASP A 111 -1.44 -8.24 23.30
N PRO A 112 -1.71 -9.51 23.00
CA PRO A 112 -3.03 -10.13 23.22
C PRO A 112 -3.52 -9.98 24.68
N ASP A 113 -2.60 -9.96 25.65
CA ASP A 113 -2.95 -9.82 27.07
C ASP A 113 -3.37 -8.38 27.43
N HIS A 114 -3.02 -7.40 26.59
CA HIS A 114 -3.40 -5.99 26.75
C HIS A 114 -4.53 -5.55 25.81
N ALA A 115 -4.89 -6.38 24.81
CA ALA A 115 -5.92 -6.06 23.81
C ALA A 115 -7.34 -5.85 24.41
N SER A 116 -7.60 -6.39 25.60
CA SER A 116 -8.93 -6.27 26.27
C SER A 116 -9.15 -4.94 27.01
N PHE A 117 -8.14 -4.07 27.08
CA PHE A 117 -8.16 -2.84 27.89
C PHE A 117 -8.07 -1.55 27.06
N VAL A 118 -8.17 -1.63 25.73
CA VAL A 118 -8.09 -0.51 24.78
C VAL A 118 -9.41 -0.31 24.05
#